data_AF-A0A964ZQ06-F1
#
_entry.id   AF-A0A964ZQ06-F1
#
_cell.length_a   1.000
_cell.length_b   1.000
_cell.length_c   1.000
_cell.angle_alpha   90.00
_cell.angle_beta   90.00
_cell.angle_gamma   90.00
#
_symmetry.space_group_name_H-M   'P 1'
#
loop_
_entity.id
_entity.type
_entity.pdbx_description
1 polymer ?
#
loop_
_entity_poly.entity_id
_entity_poly.type
_entity_poly.pdbx_seq_one_letter_code
_entity_poly.pdbx_strand_id
1 'polypeptide(L)'
;MSSTLVVNVLDLLRRAGAEKRVDVVAVAQQFDFGDSRIDDTSDVSVSIELESSSTGIVARGEARVGWASVCRRCLRPVGGIVVADIDEVFSREVPRHRSQSDDSLAVAEAEPLVGDQIDFTLPVREAVLLAVPDAPLCREDCLGLCPQCGADRATTKCSCPTFVRDERWAALDALRGTLDDAVE
;
A
#
# COMPACT_ATOMS: atom_id res chain seq x y z
N MET A 1 8.97 13.91 17.85
CA MET A 1 9.78 12.96 18.65
C MET A 1 8.99 11.67 18.69
N SER A 2 9.03 10.92 17.58
CA SER A 2 8.25 9.69 17.42
C SER A 2 8.91 8.57 18.20
N SER A 3 8.09 7.87 18.98
CA SER A 3 8.41 6.52 19.43
C SER A 3 8.60 5.66 18.18
N THR A 4 9.80 5.12 18.05
CA THR A 4 10.27 4.33 16.93
C THR A 4 10.00 2.86 17.24
N LEU A 5 9.35 2.10 16.35
CA LEU A 5 9.13 0.66 16.54
C LEU A 5 10.46 -0.09 16.39
N VAL A 6 11.31 0.00 17.41
CA VAL A 6 12.66 -0.57 17.41
C VAL A 6 12.66 -1.89 18.16
N VAL A 7 13.12 -2.94 17.48
CA VAL A 7 13.26 -4.29 18.05
C VAL A 7 14.72 -4.63 18.17
N ASN A 8 15.16 -5.01 19.37
CA ASN A 8 16.49 -5.59 19.56
C ASN A 8 16.51 -7.04 19.04
N VAL A 9 17.51 -7.37 18.25
CA VAL A 9 17.68 -8.67 17.55
C VAL A 9 18.99 -9.38 17.89
N LEU A 10 19.67 -8.97 18.97
CA LEU A 10 20.95 -9.57 19.38
C LEU A 10 20.86 -11.08 19.67
N ASP A 11 19.71 -11.52 20.18
CA ASP A 11 19.34 -12.91 20.40
C ASP A 11 19.29 -13.72 19.10
N LEU A 12 18.70 -13.15 18.05
CA LEU A 12 18.59 -13.75 16.71
C LEU A 12 19.94 -13.86 16.01
N LEU A 13 20.80 -12.86 16.17
CA LEU A 13 22.14 -12.84 15.56
C LEU A 13 23.10 -13.89 16.14
N ARG A 14 22.83 -14.42 17.34
CA ARG A 14 23.70 -15.37 18.04
C ARG A 14 23.36 -16.83 17.77
N ARG A 15 22.18 -17.11 17.23
CA ARG A 15 21.66 -18.47 17.05
C ARG A 15 20.98 -18.56 15.69
N ALA A 16 21.62 -19.25 14.75
CA ALA A 16 21.01 -19.52 13.43
C ALA A 16 19.68 -20.27 13.60
N GLY A 17 18.66 -19.85 12.86
CA GLY A 17 17.29 -20.40 12.97
C GLY A 17 16.55 -20.01 14.25
N ALA A 18 17.05 -19.04 15.03
CA ALA A 18 16.26 -18.47 16.11
C ALA A 18 15.09 -17.65 15.56
N GLU A 19 13.98 -17.69 16.28
CA GLU A 19 12.75 -16.98 15.95
C GLU A 19 12.35 -16.04 17.08
N LYS A 20 11.69 -14.93 16.73
CA LYS A 20 11.14 -13.97 17.69
C LYS A 20 9.87 -13.35 17.16
N ARG A 21 8.79 -13.43 17.94
CA ARG A 21 7.53 -12.74 17.65
C ARG A 21 7.48 -11.39 18.37
N VAL A 22 7.00 -10.39 17.66
CA VAL A 22 6.78 -9.03 18.15
C VAL A 22 5.33 -8.66 17.86
N ASP A 23 4.56 -8.42 18.91
CA ASP A 23 3.18 -7.93 18.83
C ASP A 23 3.11 -6.59 19.56
N VAL A 24 2.69 -5.53 18.86
CA VAL A 24 2.61 -4.19 19.42
C VAL A 24 1.35 -3.47 18.93
N VAL A 25 0.82 -2.60 19.79
CA VAL A 25 -0.18 -1.60 19.40
C VAL A 25 0.44 -0.23 19.63
N ALA A 26 0.45 0.58 18.59
CA ALA A 26 0.99 1.94 18.61
C ALA A 26 -0.01 2.91 17.97
N VAL A 27 0.06 4.18 18.35
CA VAL A 27 -0.80 5.21 17.73
C VAL A 27 -0.25 5.58 16.35
N ALA A 28 -1.13 5.81 15.37
CA ALA A 28 -0.79 6.10 13.98
C ALA A 28 0.18 7.28 13.82
N GLN A 29 0.10 8.30 14.69
CA GLN A 29 1.03 9.42 14.72
C GLN A 29 2.52 9.00 14.84
N GLN A 30 2.81 7.84 15.44
CA GLN A 30 4.19 7.35 15.56
C GLN A 30 4.82 6.99 14.21
N PHE A 31 3.99 6.56 13.25
CA PHE A 31 4.43 6.14 11.92
C PHE A 31 4.45 7.29 10.91
N ASP A 32 3.92 8.48 11.25
CA ASP A 32 3.92 9.66 10.39
C ASP A 32 3.45 9.34 8.95
N PHE A 33 2.28 8.69 8.82
CA PHE A 33 1.75 8.28 7.52
C PHE A 33 1.59 9.47 6.57
N GLY A 34 1.19 10.64 7.09
CA GLY A 34 0.97 11.85 6.27
C GLY A 34 -0.19 11.71 5.28
N ASP A 35 -1.08 10.75 5.49
CA ASP A 35 -2.24 10.48 4.65
C ASP A 35 -3.54 10.80 5.40
N SER A 36 -4.33 11.74 4.86
CA SER A 36 -5.61 12.16 5.45
C SER A 36 -6.65 11.06 5.62
N ARG A 37 -6.46 9.91 4.96
CA ARG A 37 -7.34 8.74 5.09
C ARG A 37 -7.12 7.97 6.38
N ILE A 38 -5.99 8.18 7.06
CA ILE A 38 -5.64 7.52 8.32
C ILE A 38 -5.72 8.58 9.42
N ASP A 39 -6.45 8.28 10.50
CA ASP A 39 -6.50 9.16 11.66
C ASP A 39 -5.24 8.97 12.51
N ASP A 40 -4.49 10.05 12.78
CA ASP A 40 -3.28 10.03 13.59
C ASP A 40 -3.50 9.48 15.01
N THR A 41 -4.74 9.51 15.50
CA THR A 41 -5.15 8.98 16.81
C THR A 41 -5.58 7.52 16.78
N SER A 42 -5.67 6.90 15.59
CA SER A 42 -6.06 5.51 15.45
C SER A 42 -4.96 4.55 15.91
N ASP A 43 -5.38 3.38 16.39
CA ASP A 43 -4.47 2.30 16.75
C ASP A 43 -3.97 1.57 15.50
N VAL A 44 -2.66 1.35 15.46
CA VAL A 44 -1.96 0.49 14.50
C VAL A 44 -1.52 -0.75 15.25
N SER A 45 -2.10 -1.90 14.90
CA SER A 45 -1.69 -3.20 15.44
C SER A 45 -0.68 -3.83 14.51
N VAL A 46 0.50 -4.19 15.03
CA VAL A 46 1.59 -4.77 14.24
C VAL A 46 1.99 -6.10 14.87
N SER A 47 1.98 -7.15 14.05
CA SER A 47 2.40 -8.51 14.43
C SER A 47 3.46 -8.99 13.44
N ILE A 48 4.69 -9.18 13.91
CA ILE A 48 5.85 -9.55 13.08
C ILE A 48 6.57 -10.74 13.69
N GLU A 49 6.93 -11.70 12.86
CA GLU A 49 7.80 -12.83 13.15
C GLU A 49 9.17 -12.58 12.50
N LEU A 50 10.21 -12.67 13.30
CA LEU A 50 11.60 -12.49 12.91
C LEU A 50 12.30 -13.83 12.92
N GLU A 51 13.00 -14.18 11.85
CA GLU A 51 13.75 -15.42 11.70
C GLU A 51 15.22 -15.11 11.35
N SER A 52 16.14 -15.75 12.07
CA SER A 52 17.57 -15.69 11.78
C SER A 52 17.93 -16.59 10.58
N SER A 53 18.39 -15.98 9.50
CA SER A 53 18.82 -16.66 8.27
C SER A 53 20.35 -16.67 8.12
N SER A 54 20.87 -17.36 7.11
CA SER A 54 22.32 -17.39 6.83
C SER A 54 22.87 -16.03 6.37
N THR A 55 22.02 -15.16 5.84
CA THR A 55 22.41 -13.86 5.24
C THR A 55 21.91 -12.66 6.05
N GLY A 56 21.07 -12.87 7.06
CA GLY A 56 20.46 -11.77 7.80
C GLY A 56 19.29 -12.19 8.71
N ILE A 57 18.31 -11.30 8.82
CA ILE A 57 17.05 -11.52 9.54
C ILE A 57 15.92 -11.32 8.55
N VAL A 58 15.01 -12.28 8.48
CA VAL A 58 13.78 -12.16 7.69
C VAL A 58 12.65 -11.78 8.63
N ALA A 59 11.88 -10.76 8.28
CA ALA A 59 10.75 -10.26 9.04
C ALA A 59 9.47 -10.45 8.23
N ARG A 60 8.53 -11.25 8.73
CA ARG A 60 7.23 -11.47 8.10
C ARG A 60 6.10 -11.15 9.06
N GLY A 61 5.06 -10.50 8.57
CA GLY A 61 3.96 -10.11 9.45
C GLY A 61 2.93 -9.25 8.77
N GLU A 62 2.15 -8.58 9.59
CA GLU A 62 1.08 -7.71 9.13
C GLU A 62 0.89 -6.50 10.07
N ALA A 63 0.53 -5.38 9.46
CA ALA A 63 0.06 -4.19 10.15
C ALA A 63 -1.43 -3.97 9.84
N ARG A 64 -2.20 -3.61 10.87
CA ARG A 64 -3.63 -3.29 10.75
C ARG A 64 -3.90 -1.90 11.26
N VAL A 65 -4.56 -1.08 10.44
CA VAL A 65 -4.98 0.27 10.81
C VAL A 65 -6.33 0.62 10.21
N GLY A 66 -7.08 1.46 10.91
CA GLY A 66 -8.35 2.00 10.40
C GLY A 66 -8.10 3.09 9.35
N TRP A 67 -8.92 3.11 8.30
CA TRP A 67 -8.92 4.18 7.31
C TRP A 67 -10.34 4.64 6.98
N ALA A 68 -10.47 5.91 6.58
CA ALA A 68 -11.71 6.54 6.18
C ALA A 68 -11.49 7.46 4.98
N SER A 69 -12.43 7.46 4.04
CA SER A 69 -12.41 8.29 2.84
C SER A 69 -13.84 8.45 2.28
N VAL A 70 -13.94 8.92 1.05
CA VAL A 70 -15.19 9.00 0.29
C VAL A 70 -15.12 8.12 -0.95
N CYS A 71 -16.26 7.55 -1.32
CA CYS A 71 -16.41 6.77 -2.54
C CYS A 71 -16.06 7.64 -3.76
N ARG A 72 -15.11 7.19 -4.58
CA ARG A 72 -14.67 7.90 -5.80
C ARG A 72 -15.82 8.21 -6.77
N ARG A 73 -16.89 7.41 -6.75
CA ARG A 73 -18.02 7.53 -7.70
C ARG A 73 -19.21 8.31 -7.18
N CYS A 74 -19.54 8.20 -5.89
CA CYS A 74 -20.75 8.82 -5.32
C CYS A 74 -20.50 9.73 -4.10
N LEU A 75 -19.24 9.88 -3.67
CA LEU A 75 -18.83 10.71 -2.55
C LEU A 75 -19.41 10.33 -1.17
N ARG A 76 -20.12 9.19 -1.05
CA ARG A 76 -20.52 8.66 0.26
C ARG A 76 -19.30 8.25 1.09
N PRO A 77 -19.36 8.38 2.43
CA PRO A 77 -18.31 7.87 3.30
C PRO A 77 -18.04 6.38 3.07
N VAL A 78 -16.76 6.02 3.05
CA VAL A 78 -16.27 4.64 2.95
C VAL A 78 -15.08 4.51 3.90
N GLY A 79 -14.94 3.38 4.55
CA GLY A 79 -13.79 3.10 5.40
C GLY A 79 -13.73 1.64 5.76
N GLY A 80 -12.71 1.28 6.50
CA GLY A 80 -12.50 -0.09 6.97
C GLY A 80 -11.19 -0.23 7.70
N ILE A 81 -10.77 -1.47 7.87
CA ILE A 81 -9.42 -1.81 8.32
C ILE A 81 -8.62 -2.19 7.10
N VAL A 82 -7.47 -1.58 6.92
CA VAL A 82 -6.46 -2.06 5.97
C VAL A 82 -5.58 -3.07 6.70
N VAL A 83 -5.28 -4.18 6.02
CA VAL A 83 -4.29 -5.17 6.46
C VAL A 83 -3.16 -5.08 5.46
N ALA A 84 -1.98 -4.72 5.93
CA ALA A 84 -0.79 -4.55 5.13
C ALA A 84 0.22 -5.63 5.49
N ASP A 85 0.64 -6.42 4.49
CA ASP A 85 1.64 -7.45 4.67
C ASP A 85 3.04 -6.81 4.77
N ILE A 86 3.87 -7.35 5.65
CA ILE A 86 5.27 -6.97 5.85
C ILE A 86 6.11 -8.21 5.51
N ASP A 87 7.03 -8.07 4.55
CA ASP A 87 8.00 -9.11 4.18
C ASP A 87 9.34 -8.44 3.85
N GLU A 88 10.19 -8.32 4.86
CA GLU A 88 11.44 -7.57 4.79
C GLU A 88 12.65 -8.44 5.12
N VAL A 89 13.79 -8.14 4.49
CA VAL A 89 15.07 -8.82 4.75
C VAL A 89 16.11 -7.80 5.22
N PHE A 90 16.65 -8.01 6.42
CA PHE A 90 17.68 -7.18 7.01
C PHE A 90 19.02 -7.89 6.99
N SER A 91 20.03 -7.33 6.33
CA SER A 91 21.36 -7.96 6.19
C SER A 91 22.46 -7.16 6.90
N ARG A 92 23.49 -7.86 7.38
CA ARG A 92 24.70 -7.22 7.97
C ARG A 92 25.66 -6.70 6.90
N GLU A 93 25.61 -7.31 5.72
CA GLU A 93 26.45 -6.99 4.59
C GLU A 93 25.56 -6.46 3.47
N VAL A 94 25.44 -5.13 3.37
CA VAL A 94 24.94 -4.53 2.14
C VAL A 94 26.03 -4.70 1.09
N PRO A 95 25.79 -5.37 -0.05
CA PRO A 95 26.78 -5.41 -1.13
C PRO A 95 27.05 -3.98 -1.57
N ARG A 96 28.19 -3.42 -1.14
CA ARG A 96 28.70 -2.15 -1.68
C ARG A 96 29.23 -2.45 -3.07
N HIS A 97 28.33 -2.60 -4.04
CA HIS A 97 28.49 -2.44 -5.48
C HIS A 97 27.44 -3.30 -6.19
N ARG A 98 26.62 -2.66 -7.02
CA ARG A 98 26.06 -3.30 -8.23
C ARG A 98 27.24 -3.66 -9.15
N SER A 99 27.93 -4.76 -8.90
CA SER A 99 28.77 -5.38 -9.93
C SER A 99 27.85 -6.00 -10.96
N GLN A 100 27.95 -5.55 -12.21
CA GLN A 100 27.28 -6.13 -13.38
C GLN A 100 27.87 -7.51 -13.68
N SER A 101 27.62 -8.51 -12.83
CA SER A 101 27.88 -9.92 -13.11
C SER A 101 27.36 -10.77 -11.95
N ASP A 102 26.63 -11.83 -12.30
CA ASP A 102 26.10 -12.93 -11.48
C ASP A 102 24.84 -12.69 -10.63
N ASP A 103 23.71 -13.18 -11.18
CA ASP A 103 22.66 -14.06 -10.61
C ASP A 103 22.23 -13.93 -9.12
N SER A 104 22.49 -12.79 -8.49
CA SER A 104 22.17 -12.53 -7.08
C SER A 104 21.22 -11.34 -6.96
N LEU A 105 20.08 -11.40 -7.64
CA LEU A 105 19.03 -10.37 -7.57
C LEU A 105 18.40 -10.27 -6.16
N ALA A 106 18.45 -11.33 -5.36
CA ALA A 106 17.82 -11.39 -4.04
C ALA A 106 18.52 -10.57 -2.94
N VAL A 107 19.77 -10.13 -3.14
CA VAL A 107 20.55 -9.39 -2.11
C VAL A 107 20.53 -7.88 -2.34
N ALA A 108 19.87 -7.41 -3.41
CA ALA A 108 19.83 -5.99 -3.78
C ALA A 108 18.74 -5.18 -3.06
N GLU A 109 17.81 -5.85 -2.39
CA GLU A 109 16.65 -5.24 -1.72
C GLU A 109 16.74 -5.34 -0.18
N ALA A 110 17.86 -5.80 0.37
CA ALA A 110 18.01 -5.95 1.81
C ALA A 110 18.34 -4.62 2.49
N GLU A 111 17.62 -4.31 3.57
CA GLU A 111 17.90 -3.14 4.41
C GLU A 111 19.11 -3.38 5.33
N PRO A 112 19.97 -2.37 5.53
CA PRO A 112 21.13 -2.50 6.39
C PRO A 112 20.70 -2.69 7.85
N LEU A 113 21.18 -3.76 8.47
CA LEU A 113 21.08 -3.92 9.92
C LEU A 113 22.09 -3.00 10.63
N VAL A 114 21.60 -2.02 11.39
CA VAL A 114 22.45 -1.09 12.16
C VAL A 114 22.60 -1.59 13.60
N GLY A 115 23.77 -2.16 13.91
CA GLY A 115 24.07 -2.68 15.25
C GLY A 115 23.29 -3.96 15.54
N ASP A 116 22.43 -3.92 16.56
CA ASP A 116 21.61 -5.04 17.03
C ASP A 116 20.11 -4.67 17.10
N GLN A 117 19.70 -3.66 16.32
CA GLN A 117 18.35 -3.13 16.32
C GLN A 117 17.80 -3.04 14.89
N ILE A 118 16.49 -3.32 14.75
CA ILE A 118 15.72 -3.09 13.53
C ILE A 118 14.61 -2.10 13.85
N ASP A 119 14.47 -1.07 13.01
CA ASP A 119 13.39 -0.10 13.08
C ASP A 119 12.30 -0.44 12.06
N PHE A 120 11.14 -0.88 12.54
CA PHE A 120 9.99 -1.22 11.71
C PHE A 120 9.07 -0.04 11.43
N THR A 121 9.40 1.18 11.89
CA THR A 121 8.55 2.35 11.69
C THR A 121 8.37 2.63 10.20
N LEU A 122 9.44 2.59 9.42
CA LEU A 122 9.37 2.84 7.97
C LEU A 122 8.72 1.66 7.20
N PRO A 123 9.13 0.40 7.40
CA PRO A 123 8.46 -0.74 6.74
C PRO A 123 6.95 -0.78 6.98
N VAL A 124 6.50 -0.58 8.23
CA VAL A 124 5.06 -0.53 8.55
C VAL A 124 4.39 0.64 7.85
N ARG A 125 5.03 1.81 7.84
CA ARG A 125 4.52 3.01 7.17
C ARG A 125 4.30 2.77 5.68
N GLU A 126 5.31 2.24 5.00
CA GLU A 126 5.27 2.00 3.56
C GLU A 126 4.24 0.93 3.19
N ALA A 127 4.24 -0.20 3.89
CA ALA A 127 3.28 -1.28 3.67
C ALA A 127 1.83 -0.78 3.82
N VAL A 128 1.54 -0.02 4.88
CA VAL A 128 0.21 0.55 5.10
C VAL A 128 -0.17 1.52 3.99
N LEU A 129 0.70 2.47 3.63
CA LEU A 129 0.40 3.46 2.59
C LEU A 129 0.13 2.82 1.24
N LEU A 130 0.82 1.72 0.92
CA LEU A 130 0.60 0.93 -0.30
C LEU A 130 -0.70 0.10 -0.24
N ALA A 131 -1.10 -0.37 0.93
CA ALA A 131 -2.29 -1.19 1.09
C ALA A 131 -3.60 -0.38 1.14
N VAL A 132 -3.56 0.91 1.51
CA VAL A 132 -4.76 1.74 1.55
C VAL A 132 -5.33 1.95 0.14
N PRO A 133 -6.63 1.71 -0.11
CA PRO A 133 -7.21 1.85 -1.45
C PRO A 133 -7.14 3.28 -2.00
N ASP A 134 -6.54 3.45 -3.18
CA ASP A 134 -6.48 4.74 -3.91
C ASP A 134 -7.82 5.23 -4.43
N ALA A 135 -8.69 4.30 -4.83
CA ALA A 135 -9.96 4.60 -5.47
C ALA A 135 -11.11 3.83 -4.80
N PRO A 136 -11.39 4.09 -3.51
CA PRO A 136 -12.35 3.31 -2.75
C PRO A 136 -13.76 3.48 -3.32
N LEU A 137 -14.52 2.38 -3.35
CA LEU A 137 -15.92 2.36 -3.72
C LEU A 137 -16.76 1.94 -2.51
N CYS A 138 -17.93 2.54 -2.35
CA CYS A 138 -18.87 2.13 -1.29
C CYS A 138 -19.49 0.74 -1.52
N ARG A 139 -19.35 0.22 -2.74
CA ARG A 139 -19.70 -1.14 -3.20
C ARG A 139 -19.14 -1.33 -4.60
N GLU A 140 -18.89 -2.57 -5.00
CA GLU A 140 -18.26 -2.93 -6.30
C GLU A 140 -19.02 -2.35 -7.51
N ASP A 141 -20.36 -2.39 -7.48
CA ASP A 141 -21.24 -1.96 -8.58
C ASP A 141 -21.71 -0.50 -8.47
N CYS A 142 -21.04 0.32 -7.65
CA CYS A 142 -21.52 1.66 -7.28
C CYS A 142 -21.77 2.58 -8.49
N LEU A 143 -23.01 2.73 -8.95
CA LEU A 143 -23.39 3.48 -10.17
C LEU A 143 -22.82 4.90 -10.26
N GLY A 144 -22.61 5.56 -9.12
CA GLY A 144 -21.99 6.88 -9.04
C GLY A 144 -22.96 8.03 -9.33
N LEU A 145 -22.42 9.25 -9.39
CA LEU A 145 -23.18 10.43 -9.75
C LEU A 145 -23.30 10.56 -11.28
N CYS A 146 -24.36 11.23 -11.73
CA CYS A 146 -24.46 11.69 -13.11
C CYS A 146 -23.39 12.77 -13.37
N PRO A 147 -22.55 12.64 -14.40
CA PRO A 147 -21.51 13.62 -14.69
C PRO A 147 -22.05 14.98 -15.15
N GLN A 148 -23.35 15.06 -15.51
CA GLN A 148 -23.97 16.31 -15.95
C GLN A 148 -24.72 17.05 -14.86
N CYS A 149 -25.53 16.35 -14.06
CA CYS A 149 -26.40 16.98 -13.05
C CYS A 149 -26.05 16.61 -11.60
N GLY A 150 -25.10 15.70 -11.37
CA GLY A 150 -24.70 15.28 -10.02
C GLY A 150 -25.69 14.37 -9.30
N ALA A 151 -26.82 13.99 -9.92
CA ALA A 151 -27.78 13.08 -9.29
C ALA A 151 -27.17 11.69 -9.01
N ASP A 152 -27.43 11.13 -7.82
CA ASP A 152 -27.03 9.75 -7.49
C ASP A 152 -27.83 8.77 -8.36
N ARG A 153 -27.13 8.07 -9.25
CA ARG A 153 -27.72 7.13 -10.21
C ARG A 153 -28.30 5.89 -9.54
N ALA A 154 -27.97 5.65 -8.26
CA ALA A 154 -28.55 4.57 -7.48
C ALA A 154 -29.97 4.87 -6.99
N THR A 155 -30.30 6.15 -6.78
CA THR A 155 -31.60 6.56 -6.22
C THR A 155 -32.46 7.31 -7.23
N THR A 156 -31.83 7.98 -8.21
CA THR A 156 -32.51 8.90 -9.13
C THR A 156 -32.14 8.59 -10.57
N LYS A 157 -33.15 8.40 -11.44
CA LYS A 157 -32.96 8.37 -12.88
C LYS A 157 -33.07 9.79 -13.44
N CYS A 158 -31.94 10.37 -13.84
CA CYS A 158 -31.92 11.62 -14.59
C CYS A 158 -32.17 11.40 -16.08
N SER A 159 -32.70 12.40 -16.77
CA SER A 159 -32.88 12.40 -18.24
C SER A 159 -31.69 13.02 -19.00
N CYS A 160 -30.54 13.16 -18.35
CA CYS A 160 -29.33 13.69 -18.99
C CYS A 160 -28.90 12.79 -20.16
N PRO A 161 -28.48 13.37 -21.30
CA PRO A 161 -27.92 12.60 -22.40
C PRO A 161 -26.69 11.82 -21.95
N THR A 162 -26.65 10.53 -22.30
CA THR A 162 -25.54 9.62 -21.98
C THR A 162 -24.33 9.82 -22.91
N PHE A 163 -24.54 10.42 -24.07
CA PHE A 163 -23.51 10.74 -25.04
C PHE A 163 -23.56 12.23 -25.36
N VAL A 164 -22.47 12.93 -25.08
CA VAL A 164 -22.21 14.28 -25.58
C VAL A 164 -20.97 14.18 -26.44
N ARG A 165 -21.09 14.58 -27.71
CA ARG A 165 -19.96 14.67 -28.62
C ARG A 165 -19.00 15.74 -28.10
N ASP A 166 -17.78 15.35 -27.74
CA ASP A 166 -16.73 16.30 -27.40
C ASP A 166 -16.12 16.84 -28.69
N GLU A 167 -16.33 18.13 -28.97
CA GLU A 167 -15.84 18.76 -30.21
C GLU A 167 -14.31 18.71 -30.34
N ARG A 168 -13.56 18.64 -29.23
CA ARG A 168 -12.09 18.50 -29.27
C ARG A 168 -11.65 17.17 -29.89
N TRP A 169 -12.52 16.16 -29.84
CA TRP A 169 -12.28 14.82 -30.36
C TRP A 169 -12.91 14.59 -31.74
N ALA A 170 -13.50 15.63 -32.35
CA ALA A 170 -14.21 15.53 -33.64
C ALA A 170 -13.34 14.95 -34.77
N ALA A 171 -12.02 15.14 -34.72
CA ALA A 171 -11.08 14.59 -35.71
C ALA A 171 -11.05 13.04 -35.72
N LEU A 172 -11.37 12.39 -34.60
CA LEU A 172 -11.40 10.92 -34.51
C LEU A 172 -12.60 10.31 -35.25
N ASP A 173 -13.66 11.08 -35.51
CA ASP A 173 -14.81 10.60 -36.28
C ASP A 173 -14.38 10.16 -37.70
N ALA A 174 -13.35 10.80 -38.27
CA ALA A 174 -12.80 10.46 -39.58
C ALA A 174 -12.09 9.09 -39.61
N LEU A 175 -11.71 8.54 -38.45
CA LEU A 175 -11.00 7.25 -38.33
C LEU A 175 -11.92 6.08 -37.95
N ARG A 176 -13.22 6.36 -37.70
CA ARG A 176 -14.15 5.36 -37.15
C ARG A 176 -14.42 4.20 -38.10
N GLY A 177 -14.34 4.42 -39.42
CA GLY A 177 -14.51 3.38 -40.44
C GLY A 177 -13.23 2.69 -40.89
N THR A 178 -12.04 3.21 -40.52
CA THR A 178 -10.75 2.62 -40.92
C THR A 178 -10.23 1.57 -39.95
N LEU A 179 -10.79 1.50 -38.74
CA LEU A 179 -10.38 0.56 -37.69
C LEU A 179 -11.16 -0.78 -37.75
N ASP A 180 -12.36 -0.79 -38.33
CA ASP A 180 -13.17 -1.99 -38.48
C ASP A 180 -12.57 -2.96 -39.53
N ASP A 181 -11.83 -2.44 -40.52
CA ASP A 181 -11.19 -3.22 -41.60
C ASP A 181 -9.86 -3.90 -41.18
N ALA A 182 -9.36 -3.66 -39.97
CA ALA A 182 -8.05 -4.14 -39.50
C ALA A 182 -8.11 -5.35 -38.56
N VAL A 183 -9.30 -5.95 -38.38
CA VAL A 183 -9.57 -7.06 -37.43
C VAL A 183 -9.94 -8.39 -38.12
N GLU A 184 -9.90 -8.45 -39.46
CA GLU A 184 -9.84 -9.75 -40.18
C GLU A 184 -8.41 -10.28 -40.35
#